data_AF-A0A4Y4MA42-F1
#
_entry.id   AF-A0A4Y4MA42-F1
#
_cell.length_a   1.000
_cell.length_b   1.000
_cell.length_c   1.000
_cell.angle_alpha   90.00
_cell.angle_beta   90.00
_cell.angle_gamma   90.00
#
_symmetry.space_group_name_H-M   'P 1'
#
loop_
_entity.id
_entity.type
_entity.pdbx_description
1 polymer ?
#
loop_
_entity_poly.entity_id
_entity_poly.type
_entity_poly.pdbx_seq_one_letter_code
_entity_poly.pdbx_strand_id
1 'polypeptide(L)'
;MSNSLIQTLIDNYRQNHLTAINTALGMQDAHSIWFDLPKLKNFIAKIEEEAAKVNPAASAEDLGIRFYYSAYPKQENWSIMQSHPVPTEYAEKHTLVLIPTLKRANETGELIDYDFNPFQNTEGKSLALNARNGKGLGDDDDDTGLGENLGTLIPPGNSISETY
;
A
#
# COMPACT_ATOMS: atom_id res chain seq x y z
N MET A 1 -6.45 8.88 -21.75
CA MET A 1 -7.80 8.52 -21.29
C MET A 1 -8.68 9.76 -21.42
N SER A 2 -9.94 9.68 -21.86
CA SER A 2 -10.81 10.87 -21.95
C SER A 2 -11.35 11.26 -20.57
N ASN A 3 -11.63 12.55 -20.36
CA ASN A 3 -12.23 13.03 -19.11
C ASN A 3 -13.57 12.33 -18.81
N SER A 4 -14.38 12.08 -19.84
CA SER A 4 -15.63 11.34 -19.73
C SER A 4 -15.44 9.91 -19.20
N LEU A 5 -14.38 9.22 -19.65
CA LEU A 5 -14.07 7.88 -19.18
C LEU A 5 -13.57 7.92 -17.74
N ILE A 6 -12.70 8.87 -17.38
CA ILE A 6 -12.21 9.05 -16.00
C ILE A 6 -13.38 9.26 -15.04
N GLN A 7 -14.29 10.19 -15.38
CA GLN A 7 -15.46 10.48 -14.57
C GLN A 7 -16.36 9.25 -14.42
N THR A 8 -16.63 8.54 -15.52
CA THR A 8 -17.44 7.31 -15.50
C THR A 8 -16.84 6.24 -14.58
N LEU A 9 -15.52 6.05 -14.60
CA LEU A 9 -14.85 5.07 -13.74
C LEU A 9 -14.94 5.45 -12.25
N ILE A 10 -14.74 6.73 -11.93
CA ILE A 10 -14.84 7.25 -10.55
C ILE A 10 -16.28 7.13 -10.04
N ASP A 11 -17.26 7.52 -10.86
CA ASP A 11 -18.67 7.47 -10.50
C ASP A 11 -19.14 6.01 -10.30
N ASN A 12 -18.70 5.08 -11.15
CA ASN A 12 -19.01 3.67 -10.99
C ASN A 12 -18.47 3.09 -9.68
N TYR A 13 -17.28 3.52 -9.22
CA TYR A 13 -16.78 3.10 -7.92
C TYR A 13 -17.61 3.70 -6.79
N ARG A 14 -17.85 5.02 -6.83
CA ARG A 14 -18.59 5.76 -5.80
C ARG A 14 -20.02 5.26 -5.61
N GLN A 15 -20.74 5.03 -6.71
CA GLN A 15 -22.16 4.68 -6.69
C GLN A 15 -22.41 3.20 -6.38
N ASN A 16 -21.42 2.32 -6.62
CA ASN A 16 -21.58 0.89 -6.41
C ASN A 16 -20.78 0.39 -5.21
N HIS A 17 -19.45 0.45 -5.29
CA HIS A 17 -18.56 -0.19 -4.31
C HIS A 17 -18.56 0.59 -3.00
N LEU A 18 -18.31 1.90 -3.07
CA LEU A 18 -18.28 2.76 -1.89
C LEU A 18 -19.65 2.79 -1.19
N THR A 19 -20.76 2.88 -1.94
CA THR A 19 -22.10 2.79 -1.37
C THR A 19 -22.36 1.46 -0.67
N ALA A 20 -21.96 0.33 -1.26
CA ALA A 20 -22.10 -0.98 -0.63
C ALA A 20 -21.28 -1.09 0.66
N ILE A 21 -20.03 -0.63 0.64
CA ILE A 21 -19.13 -0.63 1.82
C ILE A 21 -19.71 0.25 2.93
N ASN A 22 -20.06 1.50 2.61
CA ASN A 22 -20.62 2.45 3.58
C ASN A 22 -21.92 1.93 4.21
N THR A 23 -22.78 1.31 3.41
CA THR A 23 -24.06 0.74 3.89
C THR A 23 -23.82 -0.46 4.80
N ALA A 24 -22.92 -1.37 4.41
CA ALA A 24 -22.65 -2.59 5.17
C ALA A 24 -21.91 -2.30 6.50
N LEU A 25 -21.00 -1.33 6.49
CA LEU A 25 -20.17 -0.99 7.66
C LEU A 25 -20.73 0.16 8.49
N GLY A 26 -21.76 0.86 8.01
CA GLY A 26 -22.37 1.99 8.74
C GLY A 26 -21.44 3.19 8.91
N MET A 27 -20.53 3.40 7.95
CA MET A 27 -19.49 4.43 8.01
C MET A 27 -19.39 5.24 6.71
N GLN A 28 -18.67 6.36 6.77
CA GLN A 28 -18.22 7.07 5.58
C GLN A 28 -16.76 6.73 5.31
N ASP A 29 -16.57 5.90 4.30
CA ASP A 29 -15.25 5.41 3.93
C ASP A 29 -14.55 6.31 2.90
N ALA A 30 -13.25 6.09 2.73
CA ALA A 30 -12.43 6.81 1.77
C ALA A 30 -12.69 6.35 0.34
N HIS A 31 -12.72 7.30 -0.60
CA HIS A 31 -12.95 7.02 -2.03
C HIS A 31 -11.75 7.31 -2.92
N SER A 32 -10.70 7.90 -2.35
CA SER A 32 -9.41 8.04 -3.02
C SER A 32 -8.31 8.26 -1.99
N ILE A 33 -7.07 8.09 -2.43
CA ILE A 33 -5.87 8.38 -1.65
C ILE A 33 -5.03 9.35 -2.45
N TRP A 34 -4.56 10.38 -1.76
CA TRP A 34 -3.71 11.39 -2.34
C TRP A 34 -2.33 11.38 -1.69
N PHE A 35 -1.30 11.49 -2.52
CA PHE A 35 0.09 11.63 -2.10
C PHE A 35 0.62 12.95 -2.65
N ASP A 36 1.40 13.68 -1.84
CA ASP A 36 2.19 14.77 -2.39
C ASP A 36 3.28 14.20 -3.30
N LEU A 37 3.56 14.92 -4.40
CA LEU A 37 4.54 14.48 -5.40
C LEU A 37 5.95 14.29 -4.82
N PRO A 38 6.48 15.19 -3.96
CA PRO A 38 7.79 14.98 -3.32
C PRO A 38 7.89 13.65 -2.58
N LYS A 39 6.89 13.31 -1.77
CA LYS A 39 6.86 12.08 -0.97
C LYS A 39 6.81 10.83 -1.84
N LEU A 40 5.96 10.83 -2.88
CA LEU A 40 5.91 9.71 -3.81
C LEU A 40 7.23 9.53 -4.58
N LYS A 41 7.87 10.62 -4.99
CA LYS A 41 9.19 10.57 -5.65
C LYS A 41 10.28 10.04 -4.72
N ASN A 42 10.31 10.51 -3.48
CA ASN A 42 11.28 10.04 -2.49
C ASN A 42 11.11 8.55 -2.19
N PHE A 43 9.85 8.08 -2.12
CA PHE A 43 9.56 6.66 -1.96
C PHE A 43 10.08 5.83 -3.14
N ILE A 44 9.80 6.25 -4.38
CA ILE A 44 10.33 5.58 -5.59
C ILE A 44 11.86 5.57 -5.59
N ALA A 45 12.50 6.72 -5.33
CA ALA A 45 13.96 6.82 -5.28
C ALA A 45 14.57 5.91 -4.20
N LYS A 46 13.88 5.75 -3.06
CA LYS A 46 14.33 4.84 -2.00
C LYS A 46 14.24 3.38 -2.44
N ILE A 47 13.19 2.99 -3.16
CA ILE A 47 13.07 1.64 -3.74
C ILE A 47 14.24 1.37 -4.68
N GLU A 48 14.55 2.31 -5.59
CA GLU A 48 15.67 2.18 -6.53
C GLU A 48 17.01 2.05 -5.81
N GLU A 49 17.26 2.89 -4.80
CA GLU A 49 18.50 2.87 -4.01
C GLU A 49 18.70 1.53 -3.30
N GLU A 50 17.66 1.04 -2.62
CA GLU A 50 17.76 -0.19 -1.85
C GLU A 50 17.75 -1.44 -2.75
N ALA A 51 17.01 -1.42 -3.86
CA ALA A 51 17.06 -2.50 -4.84
C ALA A 51 18.47 -2.68 -5.42
N ALA A 52 19.17 -1.58 -5.71
CA ALA A 52 20.55 -1.63 -6.20
C ALA A 52 21.53 -2.27 -5.20
N LYS A 53 21.25 -2.21 -3.90
CA LYS A 53 22.05 -2.90 -2.86
C LYS A 53 21.79 -4.39 -2.83
N VAL A 54 20.53 -4.80 -3.04
CA VAL A 54 20.11 -6.21 -2.99
C VAL A 54 20.42 -6.95 -4.28
N ASN A 55 20.18 -6.31 -5.43
CA ASN A 55 20.45 -6.85 -6.75
C ASN A 55 21.04 -5.75 -7.67
N PRO A 56 22.38 -5.58 -7.69
CA PRO A 56 23.03 -4.57 -8.51
C PRO A 56 22.81 -4.72 -10.02
N ALA A 57 22.33 -5.88 -10.48
CA ALA A 57 22.03 -6.14 -11.87
C ALA A 57 20.56 -5.83 -12.25
N ALA A 58 19.69 -5.53 -11.27
CA ALA A 58 18.31 -5.13 -11.53
C ALA A 58 18.29 -3.78 -12.25
N SER A 59 17.49 -3.69 -13.32
CA SER A 59 17.21 -2.42 -13.97
C SER A 59 15.95 -1.77 -13.40
N ALA A 60 15.70 -0.51 -13.73
CA ALA A 60 14.47 0.18 -13.30
C ALA A 60 13.20 -0.53 -13.80
N GLU A 61 13.28 -1.20 -14.96
CA GLU A 61 12.20 -1.99 -15.55
C GLU A 61 11.90 -3.29 -14.79
N ASP A 62 12.80 -3.72 -13.92
CA ASP A 62 12.59 -4.85 -13.01
C ASP A 62 11.90 -4.44 -11.71
N LEU A 63 11.77 -3.14 -11.45
CA LEU A 63 11.17 -2.60 -10.23
C LEU A 63 9.71 -2.21 -10.46
N GLY A 64 8.93 -2.29 -9.39
CA GLY A 64 7.55 -1.86 -9.37
C GLY A 64 7.05 -1.57 -7.96
N ILE A 65 5.82 -1.06 -7.87
CA ILE A 65 5.11 -0.88 -6.61
C ILE A 65 3.79 -1.62 -6.72
N ARG A 66 3.55 -2.55 -5.80
CA ARG A 66 2.27 -3.21 -5.63
C ARG A 66 1.44 -2.42 -4.62
N PHE A 67 0.21 -2.11 -5.00
CA PHE A 67 -0.77 -1.46 -4.15
C PHE A 67 -1.71 -2.53 -3.58
N TYR A 68 -1.67 -2.74 -2.27
CA TYR A 68 -2.65 -3.55 -1.57
C TYR A 68 -3.77 -2.67 -1.04
N TYR A 69 -5.00 -2.96 -1.46
CA TYR A 69 -6.19 -2.45 -0.78
C TYR A 69 -6.22 -3.01 0.64
N SER A 70 -6.24 -2.12 1.62
CA SER A 70 -6.19 -2.45 3.04
C SER A 70 -7.22 -1.62 3.79
N ALA A 71 -7.36 -1.86 5.09
CA ALA A 71 -8.12 -1.01 5.99
C ALA A 71 -7.29 -0.76 7.25
N TYR A 72 -7.44 0.43 7.82
CA TYR A 72 -6.87 0.71 9.14
C TYR A 72 -7.48 -0.24 10.19
N PRO A 73 -6.72 -0.57 11.26
CA PRO A 73 -7.24 -1.44 12.31
C PRO A 73 -8.45 -0.81 13.00
N LYS A 74 -9.20 -1.65 13.71
CA LYS A 74 -10.24 -1.18 14.63
C LYS A 74 -9.62 -0.32 15.73
N GLN A 75 -10.40 0.61 16.26
CA GLN A 75 -9.95 1.49 17.35
C GLN A 75 -9.49 0.69 18.59
N GLU A 76 -10.11 -0.46 18.87
CA GLU A 76 -9.70 -1.37 19.96
C GLU A 76 -8.29 -1.97 19.79
N ASN A 77 -7.80 -2.05 18.54
CA ASN A 77 -6.49 -2.59 18.18
C ASN A 77 -5.51 -1.50 17.74
N TRP A 78 -5.76 -0.23 18.07
CA TRP A 78 -5.00 0.92 17.54
C TRP A 78 -3.53 0.94 17.96
N SER A 79 -3.16 0.20 19.01
CA SER A 79 -1.77 0.09 19.49
C SER A 79 -0.80 -0.44 18.42
N ILE A 80 -1.28 -1.17 17.40
CA ILE A 80 -0.43 -1.61 16.28
C ILE A 80 0.05 -0.44 15.40
N MET A 81 -0.64 0.71 15.42
CA MET A 81 -0.29 1.90 14.64
C MET A 81 0.75 2.79 15.32
N GLN A 82 1.37 2.37 16.43
CA GLN A 82 2.31 3.19 17.21
C GLN A 82 3.50 3.70 16.39
N SER A 83 4.01 2.89 15.46
CA SER A 83 5.12 3.28 14.58
C SER A 83 4.70 4.28 13.49
N HIS A 84 3.41 4.33 13.15
CA HIS A 84 2.87 5.16 12.08
C HIS A 84 1.60 5.87 12.56
N PRO A 85 1.74 6.91 13.40
CA PRO A 85 0.60 7.55 14.04
C PRO A 85 -0.26 8.31 13.03
N VAL A 86 -1.44 7.76 12.77
CA VAL A 86 -2.54 8.39 12.03
C VAL A 86 -3.66 8.69 13.01
N PRO A 87 -4.48 9.74 12.81
CA PRO A 87 -5.62 10.02 13.70
C PRO A 87 -6.60 8.83 13.80
N THR A 88 -7.15 8.57 14.99
CA THR A 88 -8.05 7.43 15.24
C THR A 88 -9.37 7.50 14.47
N GLU A 89 -9.76 8.67 13.95
CA GLU A 89 -10.90 8.85 13.04
C GLU A 89 -10.74 8.11 11.69
N TYR A 90 -9.56 7.56 11.43
CA TYR A 90 -9.27 6.72 10.27
C TYR A 90 -9.53 5.24 10.53
N ALA A 91 -9.89 4.85 11.76
CA ALA A 91 -10.16 3.46 12.09
C ALA A 91 -11.14 2.82 11.12
N GLU A 92 -10.81 1.60 10.70
CA GLU A 92 -11.58 0.76 9.77
C GLU A 92 -11.75 1.33 8.34
N LYS A 93 -11.27 2.55 8.06
CA LYS A 93 -11.34 3.13 6.73
C LYS A 93 -10.40 2.42 5.76
N HIS A 94 -10.84 2.29 4.51
CA HIS A 94 -10.02 1.82 3.41
C HIS A 94 -8.76 2.67 3.28
N THR A 95 -7.68 1.97 2.94
CA THR A 95 -6.38 2.56 2.74
C THR A 95 -5.54 1.73 1.77
N LEU A 96 -4.34 2.19 1.46
CA LEU A 96 -3.41 1.46 0.58
C LEU A 96 -2.11 1.19 1.33
N VAL A 97 -1.57 -0.01 1.12
CA VAL A 97 -0.20 -0.33 1.49
C VAL A 97 0.60 -0.47 0.20
N LEU A 98 1.65 0.34 0.06
CA LEU A 98 2.56 0.32 -1.07
C LEU A 98 3.74 -0.57 -0.72
N ILE A 99 3.93 -1.63 -1.50
CA ILE A 99 5.02 -2.59 -1.31
C ILE A 99 5.93 -2.59 -2.54
N PRO A 100 7.26 -2.42 -2.38
CA PRO A 100 8.22 -2.55 -3.46
C PRO A 100 8.22 -3.97 -4.06
N THR A 101 8.32 -4.05 -5.39
CA THR A 101 8.43 -5.33 -6.11
C THR A 101 9.66 -5.37 -6.99
N LEU A 102 10.25 -6.55 -7.13
CA LEU A 102 11.38 -6.83 -8.01
C LEU A 102 11.05 -8.06 -8.86
N LYS A 103 11.31 -8.00 -10.17
CA LYS A 103 11.17 -9.15 -11.06
C LYS A 103 12.18 -10.23 -10.73
N ARG A 104 11.72 -11.48 -10.69
CA ARG A 104 12.56 -12.65 -10.51
C ARG A 104 12.00 -13.84 -11.29
N ALA A 105 12.90 -14.68 -11.81
CA ALA A 105 12.50 -15.97 -12.37
C ALA A 105 11.99 -16.89 -11.24
N ASN A 106 10.81 -17.47 -11.42
CA ASN A 106 10.30 -18.53 -10.56
C ASN A 106 10.98 -19.89 -10.89
N GLU A 107 10.57 -20.96 -10.21
CA GLU A 107 11.11 -22.32 -10.41
C GLU A 107 10.93 -22.84 -11.86
N THR A 108 9.97 -22.29 -12.61
CA THR A 108 9.70 -22.65 -14.02
C THR A 108 10.39 -21.72 -15.02
N GLY A 109 11.16 -20.73 -14.54
CA GLY A 109 11.86 -19.74 -15.37
C GLY A 109 11.02 -18.57 -15.85
N GLU A 110 9.76 -18.45 -15.41
CA GLU A 110 8.89 -17.31 -15.73
C GLU A 110 9.23 -16.12 -14.82
N LEU A 111 9.28 -14.93 -15.40
CA LEU A 111 9.51 -13.70 -14.65
C LEU A 111 8.21 -13.28 -13.95
N ILE A 112 8.27 -13.17 -12.62
CA ILE A 112 7.16 -12.71 -11.77
C ILE A 112 7.58 -11.51 -10.94
N ASP A 113 6.64 -10.60 -10.68
CA ASP A 113 6.86 -9.44 -9.79
C ASP A 113 6.74 -9.88 -8.33
N TYR A 114 7.84 -9.78 -7.58
CA TYR A 114 7.92 -10.32 -6.24
C TYR A 114 8.03 -9.26 -5.15
N ASP A 115 7.14 -9.43 -4.16
CA ASP A 115 7.18 -8.96 -2.77
C ASP A 115 8.59 -8.83 -2.16
N PHE A 116 9.24 -7.67 -2.12
CA PHE A 116 10.55 -7.58 -1.44
C PHE A 116 10.62 -6.46 -0.39
N ASN A 117 11.26 -6.78 0.74
CA ASN A 117 11.59 -5.79 1.76
C ASN A 117 13.03 -5.31 1.52
N PRO A 118 13.23 -4.04 1.12
CA PRO A 118 14.56 -3.50 0.89
C PRO A 118 15.41 -3.35 2.15
N PHE A 119 14.82 -3.33 3.35
CA PHE A 119 15.53 -3.07 4.60
C PHE A 119 15.85 -4.31 5.42
N GLN A 120 15.49 -5.50 4.93
CA GLN A 120 15.96 -6.73 5.57
C GLN A 120 17.44 -6.94 5.29
N ASN A 121 18.24 -6.67 6.31
CA ASN A 121 19.62 -7.15 6.41
C ASN A 121 19.68 -8.64 6.05
N THR A 122 20.37 -8.95 4.94
CA THR A 122 21.18 -10.17 4.73
C THR A 122 20.58 -11.56 4.97
N GLU A 123 19.28 -11.78 5.15
CA GLU A 123 18.73 -13.14 5.35
C GLU A 123 17.40 -13.46 4.61
N GLY A 124 17.17 -12.87 3.43
CA GLY A 124 16.26 -13.47 2.43
C GLY A 124 14.78 -13.69 2.81
N LYS A 125 14.26 -13.07 3.87
CA LYS A 125 12.86 -13.21 4.32
C LYS A 125 11.92 -12.30 3.52
N SER A 126 11.70 -12.58 2.25
CA SER A 126 10.63 -11.92 1.50
C SER A 126 9.35 -11.77 2.31
N LEU A 127 8.74 -10.59 2.17
CA LEU A 127 7.36 -10.33 2.54
C LEU A 127 6.46 -11.17 1.62
N ALA A 128 6.50 -12.49 1.77
CA ALA A 128 5.68 -13.43 1.04
C ALA A 128 4.29 -13.44 1.69
N LEU A 129 3.51 -12.38 1.47
CA LEU A 129 2.10 -12.28 1.91
C LEU A 129 1.20 -13.36 1.26
N ASN A 130 1.73 -14.14 0.31
CA ASN A 130 1.01 -15.21 -0.40
C ASN A 130 1.47 -16.64 -0.04
N ALA A 131 2.29 -16.86 1.00
CA ALA A 131 2.73 -18.19 1.40
C ALA A 131 2.18 -18.62 2.78
N ARG A 132 0.92 -19.12 2.75
CA ARG A 132 0.35 -20.17 3.61
C ARG A 132 0.30 -19.99 5.15
N ASN A 133 -0.92 -20.16 5.66
CA ASN A 133 -1.29 -20.64 7.00
C ASN A 133 -0.18 -21.35 7.81
N GLY A 134 0.06 -20.87 9.04
CA GLY A 134 0.41 -21.75 10.15
C GLY A 134 1.60 -21.32 11.02
N LYS A 135 1.28 -20.95 12.26
CA LYS A 135 2.10 -21.06 13.48
C LYS A 135 3.38 -20.22 13.59
N GLY A 136 3.24 -19.15 14.38
CA GLY A 136 4.07 -18.89 15.56
C GLY A 136 5.43 -18.25 15.32
N LEU A 137 5.98 -17.72 16.42
CA LEU A 137 7.20 -16.93 16.58
C LEU A 137 6.90 -15.44 16.34
N GLY A 138 7.01 -14.53 17.32
CA GLY A 138 7.83 -14.52 18.52
C GLY A 138 8.54 -13.15 18.54
N ASP A 139 8.56 -12.52 19.71
CA ASP A 139 8.95 -11.13 20.00
C ASP A 139 10.18 -10.56 19.26
N ASP A 140 10.14 -9.23 19.16
CA ASP A 140 11.24 -8.30 18.87
C ASP A 140 11.86 -8.39 17.47
N ASP A 141 11.21 -7.76 16.49
CA ASP A 141 11.91 -7.24 15.31
C ASP A 141 11.29 -5.87 14.97
N ASP A 142 12.15 -4.84 14.97
CA ASP A 142 11.81 -3.47 14.62
C ASP A 142 11.25 -3.49 13.20
N ASP A 143 9.93 -3.36 13.08
CA ASP A 143 9.12 -3.52 11.85
C ASP A 143 9.43 -2.39 10.86
N THR A 144 10.62 -2.47 10.29
CA THR A 144 11.19 -1.56 9.30
C THR A 144 10.86 -2.06 7.89
N GLY A 145 9.70 -2.70 7.70
CA GLY A 145 9.20 -3.05 6.39
C GLY A 145 8.77 -1.81 5.61
N LEU A 146 9.21 -1.67 4.34
CA LEU A 146 8.56 -0.75 3.41
C LEU A 146 7.18 -1.31 3.02
N GLY A 147 6.23 -1.18 3.93
CA GLY A 147 4.80 -1.29 3.69
C GLY A 147 4.18 0.04 4.06
N GLU A 148 4.19 0.96 3.11
CA GLU A 148 3.97 2.36 3.42
C GLU A 148 2.58 2.80 2.98
N ASN A 149 1.83 3.35 3.93
CA ASN A 149 0.56 4.01 3.70
C ASN A 149 0.77 5.52 3.68
N LEU A 150 1.38 6.02 2.60
CA LEU A 150 1.89 7.39 2.56
C LEU A 150 0.83 8.47 2.28
N GLY A 151 -0.43 8.10 2.09
CA GLY A 151 -1.42 8.97 1.47
C GLY A 151 -2.51 9.43 2.42
N THR A 152 -3.01 10.63 2.18
CA THR A 152 -4.17 11.16 2.89
C THR A 152 -5.42 10.58 2.22
N LEU A 153 -6.30 9.94 3.02
CA LEU A 153 -7.60 9.49 2.53
C LEU A 153 -8.42 10.69 2.05
N ILE A 154 -9.31 10.53 1.08
CA ILE A 154 -10.28 11.59 0.74
C ILE A 154 -11.71 11.06 0.85
N PRO A 155 -12.59 11.80 1.55
CA PRO A 155 -12.31 13.03 2.30
C PRO A 155 -11.92 12.75 3.77
N PRO A 156 -11.00 13.52 4.36
CA PRO A 156 -10.97 13.79 5.78
C PRO A 156 -11.32 15.28 5.99
N GLY A 157 -12.58 15.56 6.28
CA GLY A 157 -13.09 16.93 6.43
C GLY A 157 -13.39 17.64 5.11
N ASN A 158 -14.16 18.73 5.19
CA ASN A 158 -14.87 19.39 4.08
C ASN A 158 -14.04 19.50 2.79
N SER A 159 -14.58 18.92 1.71
CA SER A 159 -14.05 18.96 0.34
C SER A 159 -13.72 20.38 -0.10
N ILE A 160 -12.44 20.70 -0.29
CA ILE A 160 -12.02 22.05 -0.73
C ILE A 160 -12.08 22.20 -2.27
N SER A 161 -11.88 21.13 -3.06
CA SER A 161 -12.21 21.09 -4.49
C SER A 161 -11.79 19.73 -5.07
N GLU A 162 -12.69 19.04 -5.77
CA GLU A 162 -12.35 18.05 -6.79
C GLU A 162 -12.77 18.66 -8.13
N THR A 163 -11.81 19.01 -8.99
CA THR A 163 -12.10 19.57 -10.33
C THR A 163 -11.65 18.55 -11.38
N TYR A 164 -12.56 18.16 -12.27
CA TYR A 164 -12.33 17.22 -13.38
C TYR A 164 -12.37 17.92 -14.74
#